data_AF-A0A109FFQ8-F1
#
_entry.id   AF-A0A109FFQ8-F1
#
_cell.length_a   1.000
_cell.length_b   1.000
_cell.length_c   1.000
_cell.angle_alpha   90.00
_cell.angle_beta   90.00
_cell.angle_gamma   90.00
#
_symmetry.space_group_name_H-M   'P 1'
#
loop_
_entity.id
_entity.type
_entity.pdbx_description
1 polymer ?
#
loop_
_entity_poly.entity_id
_entity_poly.type
_entity_poly.pdbx_seq_one_letter_code
_entity_poly.pdbx_strand_id
1 'polypeptide(L)'
;MDSEIDEFVRSLYPPHLFDPTSGPPPPAGKPFITLTWAQSLDAKISGARNAQVTLSGPASMQLTHRLRELHDSILVGVGTVVNDDPSLTARIPALVPLRSQPVPVILDPGLTTPADAKLLINARTGTGHPPVICTTCPEPECETRPNSNRISLPALFNNLQHPDANPDSVLAESFGRSLMIEGGAAILASFLSATSTNSDADSESSAAAAATAARVVPLVDLVVVTVAPVLIGPEGLSDRRRRRLPRLVPIATKVLGNDTVFACKPVWD
;
A
#
# COMPACT_ATOMS: atom_id res chain seq x y z
N MET A 1 -0.37 -24.08 -6.01
CA MET A 1 -0.16 -22.96 -5.07
C MET A 1 0.48 -23.56 -3.84
N ASP A 2 1.50 -22.93 -3.26
CA ASP A 2 2.10 -23.44 -2.03
C ASP A 2 1.07 -23.30 -0.89
N SER A 3 0.58 -24.44 -0.38
CA SER A 3 -0.46 -24.48 0.67
C SER A 3 -0.06 -23.70 1.90
N GLU A 4 1.23 -23.58 2.16
CA GLU A 4 1.78 -22.87 3.30
C GLU A 4 1.66 -21.34 3.20
N ILE A 5 1.79 -20.80 1.99
CA ILE A 5 1.65 -19.35 1.75
C ILE A 5 0.17 -18.97 1.86
N ASP A 6 -0.72 -19.78 1.30
CA ASP A 6 -2.16 -19.53 1.38
C ASP A 6 -2.69 -19.59 2.81
N GLU A 7 -2.26 -20.57 3.61
CA GLU A 7 -2.62 -20.67 5.03
C GLU A 7 -2.11 -19.45 5.81
N PHE A 8 -0.86 -19.06 5.55
CA PHE A 8 -0.27 -17.87 6.17
C PHE A 8 -1.09 -16.61 5.83
N VAL A 9 -1.38 -16.36 4.56
CA VAL A 9 -2.18 -15.20 4.12
C VAL A 9 -3.59 -15.23 4.74
N ARG A 10 -4.26 -16.38 4.78
CA ARG A 10 -5.58 -16.51 5.43
C ARG A 10 -5.57 -16.22 6.93
N SER A 11 -4.43 -16.41 7.61
CA SER A 11 -4.29 -16.06 9.02
C SER A 11 -4.16 -14.54 9.26
N LEU A 12 -3.75 -13.77 8.25
CA LEU A 12 -3.49 -12.34 8.37
C LEU A 12 -4.70 -11.47 8.02
N TYR A 13 -5.47 -11.89 7.01
CA TYR A 13 -6.51 -11.07 6.39
C TYR A 13 -7.91 -11.47 6.84
N PRO A 14 -8.85 -10.51 6.92
CA PRO A 14 -10.23 -10.80 7.22
C PRO A 14 -10.89 -11.63 6.09
N PRO A 15 -11.88 -12.50 6.40
CA PRO A 15 -12.52 -13.37 5.41
C PRO A 15 -13.13 -12.64 4.20
N HIS A 16 -13.71 -11.45 4.41
CA HIS A 16 -14.42 -10.69 3.38
C HIS A 16 -13.55 -10.28 2.18
N LEU A 17 -12.21 -10.27 2.34
CA LEU A 17 -11.29 -10.01 1.24
C LEU A 17 -11.11 -11.20 0.31
N PHE A 18 -11.33 -12.42 0.80
CA PHE A 18 -11.28 -13.65 -0.01
C PHE A 18 -12.63 -13.95 -0.67
N ASP A 19 -13.71 -13.63 0.03
CA ASP A 19 -15.08 -13.80 -0.44
C ASP A 19 -15.91 -12.58 0.03
N PRO A 20 -16.35 -11.70 -0.89
CA PRO A 20 -17.14 -10.51 -0.55
C PRO A 20 -18.44 -10.80 0.21
N THR A 21 -18.94 -12.04 0.14
CA THR A 21 -20.15 -12.48 0.84
C THR A 21 -19.88 -12.98 2.26
N SER A 22 -18.61 -13.10 2.65
CA SER A 22 -18.20 -13.66 3.94
C SER A 22 -17.89 -12.56 4.98
N GLY A 23 -18.63 -12.55 6.09
CA GLY A 23 -18.40 -11.62 7.21
C GLY A 23 -19.01 -10.21 7.02
N PRO A 24 -18.91 -9.34 8.04
CA PRO A 24 -19.45 -7.99 7.96
C PRO A 24 -18.62 -7.13 6.98
N PRO A 25 -19.28 -6.24 6.20
CA PRO A 25 -18.57 -5.30 5.33
C PRO A 25 -17.63 -4.41 6.15
N PRO A 26 -16.55 -3.88 5.55
CA PRO A 26 -15.62 -3.00 6.27
C PRO A 26 -16.38 -1.80 6.84
N PRO A 27 -16.11 -1.39 8.09
CA PRO A 27 -16.75 -0.23 8.68
C PRO A 27 -16.42 1.04 7.87
N ALA A 28 -17.44 1.88 7.66
CA ALA A 28 -17.34 3.25 7.18
C ALA A 28 -16.67 3.50 5.81
N GLY A 29 -16.69 2.52 4.90
CA GLY A 29 -16.16 2.75 3.54
C GLY A 29 -14.66 3.03 3.55
N LYS A 30 -13.90 2.53 4.54
CA LYS A 30 -12.43 2.55 4.54
C LYS A 30 -11.90 1.30 3.82
N PRO A 31 -10.93 1.40 2.89
CA PRO A 31 -10.26 0.22 2.37
C PRO A 31 -9.41 -0.46 3.46
N PHE A 32 -9.26 -1.78 3.39
CA PHE A 32 -8.27 -2.49 4.18
C PHE A 32 -6.86 -2.15 3.65
N ILE A 33 -6.04 -1.48 4.45
CA ILE A 33 -4.72 -0.98 4.03
C ILE A 33 -3.61 -1.89 4.56
N THR A 34 -2.87 -2.49 3.62
CA THR A 34 -1.62 -3.23 3.90
C THR A 34 -0.42 -2.41 3.48
N LEU A 35 0.51 -2.18 4.41
CA LEU A 35 1.87 -1.74 4.08
C LEU A 35 2.77 -2.97 3.96
N THR A 36 3.55 -3.05 2.89
CA THR A 36 4.49 -4.14 2.72
C THR A 36 5.79 -3.70 2.08
N TRP A 37 6.91 -4.25 2.53
CA TRP A 37 8.20 -4.03 1.89
C TRP A 37 9.17 -5.19 2.17
N ALA A 38 10.23 -5.24 1.37
CA ALA A 38 11.38 -6.08 1.63
C ALA A 38 12.55 -5.22 2.12
N GLN A 39 13.33 -5.75 3.07
CA GLN A 39 14.54 -5.12 3.56
C GLN A 39 15.65 -6.15 3.80
N SER A 40 16.88 -5.68 3.85
CA SER A 40 18.03 -6.42 4.38
C SER A 40 17.94 -6.52 5.91
N LEU A 41 18.81 -7.34 6.51
CA LEU A 41 18.88 -7.54 7.95
C LEU A 41 19.29 -6.26 8.71
N ASP A 42 20.06 -5.38 8.07
CA ASP A 42 20.41 -4.04 8.55
C ASP A 42 19.40 -2.95 8.14
N ALA A 43 18.15 -3.34 7.87
CA ALA A 43 16.99 -2.49 7.59
C ALA A 43 17.15 -1.56 6.38
N LYS A 44 17.81 -2.05 5.32
CA LYS A 44 17.95 -1.32 4.05
C LYS A 44 16.97 -1.84 3.02
N ILE A 45 16.31 -0.93 2.32
CA ILE A 45 15.32 -1.24 1.28
C ILE A 45 15.91 -1.18 -0.13
N SER A 46 17.08 -0.54 -0.29
CA SER A 46 17.81 -0.47 -1.55
C SER A 46 19.31 -0.31 -1.29
N GLY A 47 20.10 -0.54 -2.34
CA GLY A 47 21.54 -0.29 -2.34
C GLY A 47 21.88 1.20 -2.41
N ALA A 48 23.19 1.48 -2.49
CA ALA A 48 23.73 2.83 -2.65
C ALA A 48 23.12 3.53 -3.87
N ARG A 49 22.81 4.83 -3.74
CA ARG A 49 22.22 5.66 -4.82
C ARG A 49 20.91 5.10 -5.41
N ASN A 50 20.05 4.48 -4.58
CA ASN A 50 18.82 3.79 -5.02
C ASN A 50 19.08 2.60 -5.97
N ALA A 51 20.27 1.99 -5.93
CA ALA A 51 20.53 0.80 -6.73
C ALA A 51 19.54 -0.31 -6.35
N GLN A 52 18.94 -0.92 -7.36
CA GLN A 52 18.05 -2.07 -7.19
C GLN A 52 18.85 -3.23 -6.58
N VAL A 53 18.33 -3.80 -5.50
CA VAL A 53 18.91 -4.99 -4.85
C VAL A 53 17.82 -6.04 -4.77
N THR A 54 18.11 -7.24 -5.25
CA THR A 54 17.23 -8.40 -5.06
C THR A 54 17.32 -8.83 -3.60
N LEU A 55 16.38 -8.37 -2.79
CA LEU A 55 16.28 -8.73 -1.38
C LEU A 55 15.49 -10.01 -1.20
N SER A 56 14.31 -10.10 -1.79
CA SER A 56 13.41 -11.24 -1.60
C SER A 56 13.80 -12.46 -2.45
N GLY A 57 13.81 -13.62 -1.81
CA GLY A 57 13.91 -14.91 -2.47
C GLY A 57 12.62 -15.36 -3.15
N PRO A 58 12.65 -16.51 -3.87
CA PRO A 58 11.52 -16.99 -4.67
C PRO A 58 10.23 -17.22 -3.86
N ALA A 59 10.32 -17.76 -2.64
CA ALA A 59 9.16 -18.01 -1.78
C ALA A 59 8.51 -16.70 -1.30
N SER A 60 9.31 -15.71 -0.90
CA SER A 60 8.83 -14.38 -0.54
C SER A 60 8.22 -13.64 -1.73
N MET A 61 8.75 -13.82 -2.94
CA MET A 61 8.15 -13.25 -4.15
C MET A 61 6.80 -13.89 -4.49
N GLN A 62 6.62 -15.19 -4.21
CA GLN A 62 5.31 -15.83 -4.31
C GLN A 62 4.32 -15.22 -3.30
N LEU A 63 4.75 -14.95 -2.07
CA LEU A 63 3.93 -14.23 -1.08
C LEU A 63 3.56 -12.85 -1.61
N THR A 64 4.51 -12.04 -2.11
CA THR A 64 4.21 -10.71 -2.68
C THR A 64 3.15 -10.80 -3.78
N HIS A 65 3.29 -11.74 -4.71
CA HIS A 65 2.29 -11.92 -5.77
C HIS A 65 0.93 -12.37 -5.24
N ARG A 66 0.88 -13.17 -4.18
CA ARG A 66 -0.36 -13.53 -3.49
C ARG A 66 -1.03 -12.35 -2.79
N LEU A 67 -0.24 -11.52 -2.14
CA LEU A 67 -0.75 -10.28 -1.56
C LEU A 67 -1.32 -9.37 -2.66
N ARG A 68 -0.65 -9.22 -3.79
CA ARG A 68 -1.17 -8.42 -4.93
C ARG A 68 -2.51 -8.91 -5.45
N GLU A 69 -2.69 -10.22 -5.60
CA GLU A 69 -3.96 -10.79 -6.06
C GLU A 69 -5.12 -10.53 -5.08
N LEU A 70 -4.81 -10.41 -3.79
CA LEU A 70 -5.82 -10.19 -2.74
C LEU A 70 -6.31 -8.74 -2.66
N HIS A 71 -5.60 -7.78 -3.27
CA HIS A 71 -5.94 -6.37 -3.17
C HIS A 71 -6.54 -5.83 -4.46
N ASP A 72 -7.62 -5.06 -4.33
CA ASP A 72 -8.23 -4.31 -5.42
C ASP A 72 -7.25 -3.28 -6.05
N SER A 73 -6.37 -2.66 -5.24
CA SER A 73 -5.38 -1.68 -5.71
C SER A 73 -3.98 -1.86 -5.11
N ILE A 74 -2.95 -1.46 -5.87
CA ILE A 74 -1.54 -1.42 -5.44
C ILE A 74 -0.95 -0.02 -5.65
N LEU A 75 -0.37 0.57 -4.60
CA LEU A 75 0.19 1.91 -4.62
C LEU A 75 1.70 1.93 -4.46
N VAL A 76 2.35 2.72 -5.31
CA VAL A 76 3.78 3.05 -5.22
C VAL A 76 4.02 4.54 -5.54
N GLY A 77 5.17 5.06 -5.13
CA GLY A 77 5.64 6.36 -5.57
C GLY A 77 6.29 6.31 -6.95
N VAL A 78 6.27 7.41 -7.69
CA VAL A 78 6.95 7.52 -9.01
C VAL A 78 8.44 7.18 -8.93
N GLY A 79 9.11 7.48 -7.81
CA GLY A 79 10.52 7.09 -7.61
C GLY A 79 10.74 5.58 -7.74
N THR A 80 9.81 4.75 -7.24
CA THR A 80 9.86 3.30 -7.42
C THR A 80 9.65 2.92 -8.89
N VAL A 81 8.72 3.58 -9.58
CA VAL A 81 8.49 3.31 -11.01
C VAL A 81 9.72 3.63 -11.85
N VAL A 82 10.34 4.79 -11.61
CA VAL A 82 11.52 5.25 -12.36
C VAL A 82 12.75 4.39 -12.07
N ASN A 83 12.94 3.96 -10.82
CA ASN A 83 14.14 3.21 -10.44
C ASN A 83 14.04 1.71 -10.76
N ASP A 84 12.88 1.10 -10.54
CA ASP A 84 12.72 -0.37 -10.61
C ASP A 84 11.93 -0.86 -11.83
N ASP A 85 11.21 0.05 -12.51
CA ASP A 85 10.30 -0.25 -13.63
C ASP A 85 9.45 -1.54 -13.38
N PRO A 86 8.65 -1.55 -12.29
CA PRO A 86 7.93 -2.73 -11.85
C PRO A 86 6.71 -3.01 -12.75
N SER A 87 6.34 -4.28 -12.89
CA SER A 87 5.10 -4.65 -13.61
C SER A 87 3.83 -4.39 -12.82
N LEU A 88 3.92 -4.36 -11.47
CA LEU A 88 2.81 -4.24 -10.50
C LEU A 88 1.66 -5.25 -10.68
N THR A 89 1.88 -6.31 -11.44
CA THR A 89 0.93 -7.41 -11.64
C THR A 89 1.13 -8.54 -10.63
N ALA A 90 0.05 -9.28 -10.37
CA ALA A 90 0.04 -10.55 -9.65
C ALA A 90 0.34 -11.73 -10.59
N ARG A 91 1.21 -12.65 -10.14
CA ARG A 91 1.66 -13.83 -10.89
C ARG A 91 1.81 -15.02 -9.96
N ILE A 92 0.93 -16.03 -10.09
CA ILE A 92 0.94 -17.21 -9.21
C ILE A 92 0.47 -18.46 -9.96
N PRO A 93 1.38 -19.31 -10.45
CA PRO A 93 2.78 -19.07 -10.80
C PRO A 93 2.94 -18.28 -12.12
N ALA A 94 1.85 -18.14 -12.88
CA ALA A 94 1.74 -17.35 -14.10
C ALA A 94 0.82 -16.14 -13.87
N LEU A 95 0.69 -15.26 -14.85
CA LEU A 95 -0.16 -14.07 -14.76
C LEU A 95 -1.60 -14.46 -14.38
N VAL A 96 -2.12 -13.86 -13.30
CA VAL A 96 -3.53 -14.09 -12.89
C VAL A 96 -4.48 -13.36 -13.84
N PRO A 97 -5.75 -13.80 -13.98
CA PRO A 97 -6.73 -13.14 -14.85
C PRO A 97 -6.87 -11.65 -14.55
N LEU A 98 -7.16 -10.84 -15.56
CA LEU A 98 -7.25 -9.38 -15.42
C LEU A 98 -8.17 -8.94 -14.27
N ARG A 99 -9.33 -9.58 -14.09
CA ARG A 99 -10.27 -9.30 -12.98
C ARG A 99 -9.70 -9.47 -11.56
N SER A 100 -8.58 -10.17 -11.44
CA SER A 100 -7.88 -10.46 -10.18
C SER A 100 -6.52 -9.75 -10.12
N GLN A 101 -6.22 -8.88 -11.10
CA GLN A 101 -5.07 -8.00 -11.04
C GLN A 101 -5.43 -6.77 -10.20
N PRO A 102 -4.51 -6.26 -9.36
CA PRO A 102 -4.73 -4.99 -8.69
C PRO A 102 -4.68 -3.83 -9.70
N VAL A 103 -5.42 -2.76 -9.43
CA VAL A 103 -5.28 -1.48 -10.13
C VAL A 103 -3.99 -0.79 -9.66
N PRO A 104 -3.03 -0.47 -10.54
CA PRO A 104 -1.84 0.27 -10.13
C PRO A 104 -2.16 1.73 -9.84
N VAL A 105 -1.68 2.26 -8.72
CA VAL A 105 -1.83 3.66 -8.31
C VAL A 105 -0.44 4.26 -8.12
N ILE A 106 -0.13 5.31 -8.87
CA ILE A 106 1.20 5.93 -8.88
C ILE A 106 1.11 7.35 -8.32
N LEU A 107 1.80 7.62 -7.22
CA LEU A 107 1.96 8.99 -6.73
C LEU A 107 3.08 9.70 -7.52
N ASP A 108 2.69 10.55 -8.46
CA ASP A 108 3.55 11.21 -9.44
C ASP A 108 3.21 12.72 -9.57
N PRO A 109 3.67 13.55 -8.62
CA PRO A 109 3.36 14.97 -8.60
C PRO A 109 3.71 15.71 -9.89
N GLY A 110 4.83 15.32 -10.53
CA GLY A 110 5.38 15.97 -11.71
C GLY A 110 5.15 15.22 -13.03
N LEU A 111 4.36 14.14 -13.04
CA LEU A 111 4.05 13.35 -14.23
C LEU A 111 5.30 12.80 -14.94
N THR A 112 6.28 12.39 -14.14
CA THR A 112 7.58 11.90 -14.61
C THR A 112 7.60 10.40 -14.89
N THR A 113 6.49 9.68 -14.68
CA THR A 113 6.34 8.27 -15.03
C THR A 113 6.75 8.04 -16.49
N PRO A 114 7.71 7.15 -16.79
CA PRO A 114 8.14 6.89 -18.16
C PRO A 114 7.00 6.35 -19.04
N ALA A 115 6.89 6.81 -20.29
CA ALA A 115 5.79 6.42 -21.19
C ALA A 115 5.88 4.96 -21.68
N ASP A 116 7.05 4.34 -21.49
CA ASP A 116 7.42 2.97 -21.79
C ASP A 116 7.51 2.09 -20.53
N ALA A 117 7.11 2.60 -19.36
CA ALA A 117 7.09 1.82 -18.12
C ALA A 117 6.26 0.53 -18.30
N LYS A 118 6.73 -0.59 -17.73
CA LYS A 118 6.10 -1.91 -17.87
C LYS A 118 4.63 -1.90 -17.50
N LEU A 119 4.25 -1.17 -16.46
CA LEU A 119 2.85 -1.04 -16.03
C LEU A 119 1.95 -0.41 -17.12
N LEU A 120 2.46 0.57 -17.89
CA LEU A 120 1.71 1.17 -19.00
C LEU A 120 1.64 0.23 -20.21
N ILE A 121 2.71 -0.51 -20.47
CA ILE A 121 2.72 -1.54 -21.52
C ILE A 121 1.69 -2.62 -21.18
N ASN A 122 1.65 -3.10 -19.93
CA ASN A 122 0.69 -4.11 -19.48
C ASN A 122 -0.76 -3.65 -19.67
N ALA A 123 -1.05 -2.38 -19.37
CA ALA A 123 -2.37 -1.80 -19.63
C ALA A 123 -2.72 -1.79 -21.13
N ARG A 124 -1.78 -1.42 -22.00
CA ARG A 124 -1.99 -1.40 -23.46
C ARG A 124 -2.17 -2.80 -24.05
N THR A 125 -1.52 -3.82 -23.47
CA THR A 125 -1.58 -5.21 -23.95
C THR A 125 -2.68 -6.03 -23.26
N GLY A 126 -3.41 -5.45 -22.31
CA GLY A 126 -4.49 -6.12 -21.58
C GLY A 126 -4.01 -7.14 -20.55
N THR A 127 -2.73 -7.11 -20.16
CA THR A 127 -2.14 -7.99 -19.14
C THR A 127 -2.17 -7.39 -17.73
N GLY A 128 -2.60 -6.14 -17.59
CA GLY A 128 -2.83 -5.46 -16.33
C GLY A 128 -3.84 -4.32 -16.48
N HIS A 129 -4.32 -3.78 -15.37
CA HIS A 129 -5.23 -2.64 -15.39
C HIS A 129 -4.52 -1.33 -15.80
N PRO A 130 -5.23 -0.39 -16.45
CA PRO A 130 -4.72 0.97 -16.63
C PRO A 130 -4.36 1.60 -15.28
N PRO A 131 -3.16 2.20 -15.14
CA PRO A 131 -2.77 2.82 -13.89
C PRO A 131 -3.54 4.11 -13.63
N VAL A 132 -3.79 4.37 -12.35
CA VAL A 132 -4.22 5.65 -11.84
C VAL A 132 -2.97 6.47 -11.48
N ILE A 133 -2.76 7.61 -12.13
CA ILE A 133 -1.61 8.49 -11.87
C ILE A 133 -2.08 9.71 -11.07
N CYS A 134 -1.59 9.83 -9.84
CA CYS A 134 -1.91 10.95 -8.97
C CYS A 134 -0.92 12.10 -9.15
N THR A 135 -1.36 13.29 -9.54
CA THR A 135 -0.49 14.45 -9.85
C THR A 135 -0.90 15.74 -9.13
N THR A 136 0.03 16.67 -8.92
CA THR A 136 -0.27 18.03 -8.43
C THR A 136 -0.40 19.06 -9.56
N CYS A 137 -0.11 18.67 -10.82
CA CYS A 137 -0.16 19.60 -11.95
C CYS A 137 -1.61 19.97 -12.30
N PRO A 138 -1.93 21.26 -12.53
CA PRO A 138 -3.24 21.66 -13.02
C PRO A 138 -3.52 21.07 -14.42
N GLU A 139 -4.79 20.85 -14.73
CA GLU A 139 -5.26 20.09 -15.91
C GLU A 139 -4.84 20.59 -17.32
N PRO A 140 -4.47 21.86 -17.62
CA PRO A 140 -4.27 22.26 -19.02
C PRO A 140 -2.89 21.90 -19.65
N GLU A 141 -1.86 21.54 -18.87
CA GLU A 141 -0.54 21.15 -19.43
C GLU A 141 -0.42 19.62 -19.66
N CYS A 142 -1.48 18.88 -19.37
CA CYS A 142 -1.43 17.44 -19.13
C CYS A 142 -1.87 16.55 -20.31
N GLU A 143 -2.39 17.11 -21.40
CA GLU A 143 -3.17 16.40 -22.43
C GLU A 143 -2.44 15.30 -23.24
N THR A 144 -1.15 15.07 -23.04
CA THR A 144 -0.34 14.24 -23.96
C THR A 144 -0.28 12.73 -23.64
N ARG A 145 -1.01 12.20 -22.65
CA ARG A 145 -0.93 10.77 -22.28
C ARG A 145 -2.29 10.06 -22.28
N PRO A 146 -2.60 9.22 -23.29
CA PRO A 146 -3.97 8.79 -23.56
C PRO A 146 -4.60 7.75 -22.61
N ASN A 147 -3.89 7.11 -21.66
CA ASN A 147 -4.41 5.92 -20.95
C ASN A 147 -4.22 5.89 -19.42
N SER A 148 -4.19 7.03 -18.73
CA SER A 148 -4.11 7.04 -17.25
C SER A 148 -5.31 7.78 -16.66
N ASN A 149 -6.06 7.12 -15.77
CA ASN A 149 -7.00 7.83 -14.89
C ASN A 149 -6.18 8.73 -13.96
N ARG A 150 -6.54 10.01 -13.84
CA ARG A 150 -5.75 10.97 -13.06
C ARG A 150 -6.51 11.44 -11.84
N ILE A 151 -5.85 11.46 -10.70
CA ILE A 151 -6.40 12.01 -9.45
C ILE A 151 -5.47 13.14 -8.97
N SER A 152 -6.02 14.28 -8.58
CA SER A 152 -5.19 15.38 -8.08
C SER A 152 -4.66 15.06 -6.66
N LEU A 153 -3.35 15.12 -6.44
CA LEU A 153 -2.69 14.84 -5.16
C LEU A 153 -3.14 15.73 -4.00
N PRO A 154 -3.46 17.03 -4.20
CA PRO A 154 -4.11 17.83 -3.17
C PRO A 154 -5.48 17.28 -2.81
N ALA A 155 -6.25 16.66 -3.71
CA ALA A 155 -7.50 15.99 -3.31
C ALA A 155 -7.21 14.73 -2.47
N LEU A 156 -6.18 13.95 -2.81
CA LEU A 156 -5.81 12.75 -2.06
C LEU A 156 -5.31 13.07 -0.64
N PHE A 157 -4.48 14.09 -0.47
CA PHE A 157 -3.87 14.46 0.81
C PHE A 157 -4.62 15.55 1.57
N ASN A 158 -5.28 16.51 0.89
CA ASN A 158 -6.14 17.48 1.58
C ASN A 158 -7.41 16.80 2.07
N ASN A 159 -7.99 15.80 1.39
CA ASN A 159 -9.15 15.09 1.96
C ASN A 159 -8.75 14.19 3.15
N LEU A 160 -7.47 13.80 3.27
CA LEU A 160 -6.93 13.17 4.48
C LEU A 160 -6.64 14.17 5.61
N GLN A 161 -6.64 15.47 5.34
CA GLN A 161 -6.28 16.54 6.28
C GLN A 161 -7.37 17.61 6.47
N HIS A 162 -8.47 17.57 5.71
CA HIS A 162 -9.59 18.49 5.84
C HIS A 162 -10.43 18.04 7.04
N PRO A 163 -10.73 18.93 8.01
CA PRO A 163 -11.48 18.56 9.21
C PRO A 163 -12.91 18.05 8.91
N ASP A 164 -13.43 18.29 7.70
CA ASP A 164 -14.82 17.98 7.31
C ASP A 164 -14.93 16.90 6.22
N ALA A 165 -13.82 16.42 5.65
CA ALA A 165 -13.85 15.35 4.66
C ALA A 165 -13.63 14.02 5.38
N ASN A 166 -14.55 13.05 5.22
CA ASN A 166 -14.31 11.70 5.72
C ASN A 166 -13.19 11.07 4.86
N PRO A 167 -11.97 10.86 5.40
CA PRO A 167 -10.86 10.30 4.64
C PRO A 167 -11.18 8.91 4.11
N ASP A 168 -12.02 8.15 4.82
CA ASP A 168 -12.32 6.77 4.50
C ASP A 168 -13.11 6.69 3.18
N SER A 169 -14.16 7.51 3.02
CA SER A 169 -15.02 7.51 1.82
C SER A 169 -14.27 7.84 0.54
N VAL A 170 -13.35 8.82 0.58
CA VAL A 170 -12.52 9.19 -0.58
C VAL A 170 -11.55 8.07 -0.95
N LEU A 171 -11.01 7.38 0.06
CA LEU A 171 -10.09 6.27 -0.17
C LEU A 171 -10.79 5.05 -0.78
N ALA A 172 -12.01 4.69 -0.35
CA ALA A 172 -12.71 3.56 -0.97
C ALA A 172 -13.20 3.84 -2.38
N GLU A 173 -13.70 5.04 -2.66
CA GLU A 173 -14.07 5.43 -4.03
C GLU A 173 -12.86 5.40 -4.97
N SER A 174 -11.69 5.76 -4.47
CA SER A 174 -10.46 5.85 -5.28
C SER A 174 -9.72 4.51 -5.41
N PHE A 175 -9.76 3.66 -4.38
CA PHE A 175 -8.88 2.48 -4.27
C PHE A 175 -9.60 1.14 -4.10
N GLY A 176 -10.94 1.14 -4.03
CA GLY A 176 -11.73 -0.07 -3.81
C GLY A 176 -11.75 -0.48 -2.34
N ARG A 177 -11.92 -1.77 -2.06
CA ARG A 177 -12.10 -2.31 -0.70
C ARG A 177 -10.79 -2.58 0.02
N SER A 178 -9.67 -2.57 -0.70
CA SER A 178 -8.37 -2.95 -0.16
C SER A 178 -7.23 -2.32 -0.96
N LEU A 179 -6.23 -1.82 -0.25
CA LEU A 179 -5.09 -1.12 -0.81
C LEU A 179 -3.78 -1.71 -0.29
N MET A 180 -2.91 -2.13 -1.18
CA MET A 180 -1.55 -2.58 -0.88
C MET A 180 -0.55 -1.46 -1.19
N ILE A 181 0.32 -1.11 -0.26
CA ILE A 181 1.36 -0.09 -0.45
C ILE A 181 2.74 -0.77 -0.38
N GLU A 182 3.42 -0.86 -1.53
CA GLU A 182 4.70 -1.57 -1.67
C GLU A 182 5.92 -0.65 -1.72
N GLY A 183 5.75 0.56 -2.28
CA GLY A 183 6.87 1.31 -2.85
C GLY A 183 6.98 2.75 -2.38
N GLY A 184 8.20 3.15 -2.02
CA GLY A 184 8.57 4.50 -1.64
C GLY A 184 8.69 4.67 -0.12
N ALA A 185 9.92 4.74 0.39
CA ALA A 185 10.19 4.90 1.82
C ALA A 185 9.41 6.06 2.44
N ALA A 186 9.36 7.20 1.75
CA ALA A 186 8.63 8.38 2.22
C ALA A 186 7.11 8.15 2.28
N ILE A 187 6.56 7.32 1.39
CA ILE A 187 5.12 6.97 1.35
C ILE A 187 4.82 6.01 2.50
N LEU A 188 5.58 4.92 2.61
CA LEU A 188 5.46 3.96 3.72
C LEU A 188 5.52 4.68 5.08
N ALA A 189 6.50 5.56 5.27
CA ALA A 189 6.65 6.36 6.49
C ALA A 189 5.46 7.30 6.74
N SER A 190 4.91 7.90 5.69
CA SER A 190 3.79 8.84 5.80
C SER A 190 2.50 8.11 6.18
N PHE A 191 2.19 6.99 5.54
CA PHE A 191 1.03 6.16 5.89
C PHE A 191 1.16 5.56 7.29
N LEU A 192 2.34 5.08 7.66
CA LEU A 192 2.58 4.51 8.99
C LEU A 192 2.42 5.55 10.10
N SER A 193 2.66 6.83 9.81
CA SER A 193 2.49 7.93 10.77
C SER A 193 1.09 8.56 10.73
N ALA A 194 0.24 8.19 9.78
CA ALA A 194 -1.08 8.78 9.58
C ALA A 194 -2.13 8.12 10.49
N THR A 195 -3.06 8.95 10.97
CA THR A 195 -4.16 8.52 11.82
C THR A 195 -5.45 9.16 11.33
N SER A 196 -6.57 8.43 11.33
CA SER A 196 -7.88 9.03 11.16
C SER A 196 -8.48 9.41 12.52
N THR A 197 -9.22 10.52 12.54
CA THR A 197 -10.04 10.92 13.70
C THR A 197 -11.50 10.64 13.35
N ASN A 198 -12.15 9.70 14.04
CA ASN A 198 -13.59 9.53 13.92
C ASN A 198 -14.29 10.67 14.66
N SER A 199 -14.95 11.56 13.92
CA SER A 199 -15.96 12.46 14.46
C SER A 199 -17.32 11.72 14.46
N ASP A 200 -17.52 10.82 15.42
CA ASP A 200 -18.87 10.31 15.67
C ASP A 200 -19.66 11.40 16.41
N ALA A 201 -20.25 12.34 15.66
CA ALA A 201 -21.09 13.41 16.21
C ALA A 201 -22.27 13.76 15.27
N ASP A 202 -23.08 12.76 14.92
CA ASP A 202 -24.45 13.03 14.49
C ASP A 202 -25.37 13.12 15.71
N SER A 203 -25.82 14.34 15.97
CA SER A 203 -27.02 14.74 16.73
C SER A 203 -27.37 13.96 18.01
N GLU A 204 -27.06 14.51 19.18
CA GLU A 204 -28.08 14.92 20.15
C GLU A 204 -27.50 15.79 21.29
N SER A 205 -28.28 16.80 21.64
CA SER A 205 -28.07 17.82 22.67
C SER A 205 -27.73 17.26 24.05
N SER A 206 -26.62 17.70 24.66
CA SER A 206 -26.53 18.14 26.07
C SER A 206 -25.08 18.42 26.48
N ALA A 207 -24.86 19.54 27.16
CA ALA A 207 -23.58 20.13 27.52
C ALA A 207 -22.78 19.40 28.63
N ALA A 208 -22.67 18.06 28.58
CA ALA A 208 -21.98 17.26 29.59
C ALA A 208 -20.89 16.29 29.06
N ALA A 209 -20.51 16.35 27.77
CA ALA A 209 -19.57 15.40 27.14
C ALA A 209 -18.16 15.99 26.85
N ALA A 210 -17.67 16.90 27.69
CA ALA A 210 -16.31 17.42 27.59
C ALA A 210 -15.30 16.44 28.23
N ALA A 211 -15.03 15.30 27.59
CA ALA A 211 -13.82 14.47 27.80
C ALA A 211 -13.73 13.18 26.94
N THR A 212 -14.51 12.99 25.86
CA THR A 212 -14.27 11.85 24.97
C THR A 212 -13.15 12.21 24.00
N ALA A 213 -11.91 11.94 24.39
CA ALA A 213 -10.75 12.09 23.51
C ALA A 213 -11.05 11.37 22.18
N ALA A 214 -11.03 12.11 21.06
CA ALA A 214 -11.25 11.57 19.73
C ALA A 214 -10.39 10.31 19.56
N ARG A 215 -11.03 9.17 19.31
CA ARG A 215 -10.32 7.89 19.25
C ARG A 215 -9.49 7.89 17.96
N VAL A 216 -8.18 8.01 18.11
CA VAL A 216 -7.22 7.96 17.01
C VAL A 216 -7.25 6.55 16.42
N VAL A 217 -7.78 6.40 15.21
CA VAL A 217 -7.81 5.12 14.51
C VAL A 217 -6.62 5.04 13.56
N PRO A 218 -5.83 3.95 13.57
CA PRO A 218 -4.76 3.78 12.61
C PRO A 218 -5.31 3.73 11.18
N LEU A 219 -4.68 4.47 10.27
CA LEU A 219 -5.00 4.38 8.84
C LEU A 219 -4.60 3.00 8.29
N VAL A 220 -3.49 2.44 8.75
CA VAL A 220 -2.95 1.15 8.31
C VAL A 220 -3.53 0.01 9.15
N ASP A 221 -3.99 -1.06 8.50
CA ASP A 221 -4.56 -2.22 9.19
C ASP A 221 -3.53 -3.35 9.39
N LEU A 222 -2.60 -3.50 8.43
CA LEU A 222 -1.60 -4.56 8.42
C LEU A 222 -0.24 -4.05 7.91
N VAL A 223 0.83 -4.48 8.58
CA VAL A 223 2.22 -4.27 8.16
C VAL A 223 2.87 -5.63 7.91
N VAL A 224 3.38 -5.85 6.71
CA VAL A 224 4.10 -7.08 6.31
C VAL A 224 5.54 -6.72 5.91
N VAL A 225 6.52 -7.27 6.62
CA VAL A 225 7.94 -6.98 6.37
C VAL A 225 8.68 -8.26 6.05
N THR A 226 9.26 -8.33 4.86
CA THR A 226 10.19 -9.41 4.49
C THR A 226 11.62 -8.99 4.80
N VAL A 227 12.31 -9.76 5.62
CA VAL A 227 13.71 -9.55 5.98
C VAL A 227 14.58 -10.62 5.33
N ALA A 228 15.42 -10.19 4.40
CA ALA A 228 16.42 -11.03 3.76
C ALA A 228 17.67 -11.17 4.66
N PRO A 229 18.32 -12.34 4.71
CA PRO A 229 19.51 -12.58 5.52
C PRO A 229 20.79 -12.01 4.87
N VAL A 230 20.72 -10.75 4.44
CA VAL A 230 21.79 -10.02 3.75
C VAL A 230 22.06 -8.72 4.51
N LEU A 231 23.30 -8.25 4.49
CA LEU A 231 23.69 -6.92 4.98
C LEU A 231 24.10 -6.06 3.79
N ILE A 232 23.49 -4.86 3.66
CA ILE A 232 23.83 -3.93 2.57
C ILE A 232 24.92 -2.95 3.00
N GLY A 233 24.92 -2.54 4.28
CA GLY A 233 25.90 -1.60 4.83
C GLY A 233 25.41 -0.15 4.81
N PRO A 234 26.28 0.79 5.24
CA PRO A 234 25.89 2.15 5.60
C PRO A 234 25.34 2.96 4.41
N GLU A 235 25.79 2.66 3.19
CA GLU A 235 25.39 3.33 1.95
C GLU A 235 23.98 2.94 1.48
N GLY A 236 23.39 1.87 2.05
CA GLY A 236 22.02 1.47 1.74
C GLY A 236 21.00 2.47 2.28
N LEU A 237 19.87 2.61 1.58
CA LEU A 237 18.80 3.50 2.01
C LEU A 237 17.93 2.83 3.07
N SER A 238 17.68 3.59 4.14
CA SER A 238 16.79 3.26 5.24
C SER A 238 15.94 4.49 5.53
N ASP A 239 14.70 4.33 5.98
CA ASP A 239 13.96 5.49 6.50
C ASP A 239 14.63 6.00 7.78
N ARG A 240 14.94 7.30 7.81
CA ARG A 240 15.61 7.98 8.93
C ARG A 240 14.80 9.13 9.50
N ARG A 241 13.56 9.34 9.03
CA ARG A 241 12.75 10.48 9.47
C ARG A 241 12.21 10.22 10.88
N ARG A 242 12.44 11.17 11.79
CA ARG A 242 11.85 11.14 13.13
C ARG A 242 10.39 11.56 13.05
N ARG A 243 9.49 10.58 13.00
CA ARG A 243 8.04 10.77 13.14
C ARG A 243 7.57 10.00 14.37
N ARG A 244 6.42 10.39 14.95
CA ARG A 244 5.73 9.54 15.93
C ARG A 244 5.30 8.28 15.16
N LEU A 245 5.70 7.11 15.63
CA LEU A 245 5.37 5.83 15.00
C LEU A 245 4.46 5.03 15.94
N PRO A 246 3.54 4.22 15.39
CA PRO A 246 2.74 3.30 16.19
C PRO A 246 3.62 2.19 16.77
N ARG A 247 3.16 1.60 17.86
CA ARG A 247 3.68 0.31 18.33
C ARG A 247 3.19 -0.79 17.41
N LEU A 248 4.06 -1.74 17.06
CA LEU A 248 3.67 -2.91 16.26
C LEU A 248 3.37 -4.08 17.19
N VAL A 249 2.17 -4.66 17.06
CA VAL A 249 1.77 -5.89 17.73
C VAL A 249 1.92 -7.05 16.73
N PRO A 250 2.76 -8.06 17.03
CA PRO A 250 2.96 -9.18 16.11
C PRO A 250 1.68 -10.01 15.97
N ILE A 251 1.36 -10.40 14.75
CA ILE A 251 0.27 -11.33 14.41
C ILE A 251 0.87 -12.70 14.13
N ALA A 252 1.83 -12.76 13.22
CA ALA A 252 2.47 -14.00 12.78
C ALA A 252 3.87 -13.71 12.22
N THR A 253 4.73 -14.72 12.30
CA THR A 253 6.06 -14.72 11.68
C THR A 253 6.23 -16.03 10.92
N LYS A 254 6.79 -15.98 9.71
CA LYS A 254 7.02 -17.17 8.90
C LYS A 254 8.37 -17.09 8.19
N VAL A 255 9.09 -18.20 8.16
CA VAL A 255 10.30 -18.35 7.33
C VAL A 255 9.86 -18.84 5.95
N LEU A 256 10.22 -18.11 4.90
CA LEU A 256 9.91 -18.44 3.51
C LEU A 256 11.20 -18.55 2.71
N GLY A 257 11.64 -19.79 2.48
CA GLY A 257 12.97 -20.04 1.93
C GLY A 257 14.05 -19.54 2.89
N ASN A 258 14.84 -18.56 2.46
CA ASN A 258 15.89 -17.96 3.27
C ASN A 258 15.44 -16.68 4.00
N ASP A 259 14.27 -16.15 3.68
CA ASP A 259 13.79 -14.89 4.24
C ASP A 259 12.89 -15.14 5.45
N THR A 260 12.79 -14.15 6.32
CA THR A 260 11.81 -14.14 7.42
C THR A 260 10.78 -13.05 7.16
N VAL A 261 9.50 -13.40 7.20
CA VAL A 261 8.38 -12.49 7.05
C VAL A 261 7.74 -12.23 8.40
N PHE A 262 7.58 -10.96 8.75
CA PHE A 262 6.86 -10.49 9.94
C PHE A 262 5.55 -9.85 9.52
N ALA A 263 4.45 -10.22 10.15
CA ALA A 263 3.15 -9.58 9.98
C ALA A 263 2.69 -8.98 11.32
N CYS A 264 2.39 -7.69 11.33
CA CYS A 264 2.09 -6.91 12.53
C CYS A 264 0.87 -6.00 12.34
N LYS A 265 0.14 -5.72 13.43
CA LYS A 265 -0.85 -4.62 13.48
C LYS A 265 -0.22 -3.37 14.10
N PRO A 266 -0.36 -2.19 13.48
CA PRO A 266 0.00 -0.95 14.15
C PRO A 266 -1.06 -0.57 15.18
N VAL A 267 -0.60 -0.17 16.37
CA VAL A 267 -1.43 0.29 17.49
C VAL A 267 -0.90 1.63 17.96
N TRP A 268 -1.79 2.62 18.04
CA TRP A 268 -1.48 3.92 18.62
C TRP A 268 -1.95 3.95 20.07
N ASP A 269 -1.04 4.30 20.97
CA ASP A 269 -1.34 4.60 22.37
C ASP A 269 -1.81 6.07 22.52
#